data_AF-A0A4Y9ZIZ7-F1
#
_entry.id   AF-A0A4Y9ZIZ7-F1
#
_cell.length_a   1.000
_cell.length_b   1.000
_cell.length_c   1.000
_cell.angle_alpha   90.00
_cell.angle_beta   90.00
_cell.angle_gamma   90.00
#
_symmetry.space_group_name_H-M   'P 1'
#
loop_
_entity.id
_entity.type
_entity.pdbx_description
1 polymer ?
#
loop_
_entity_poly.entity_id
_entity_poly.type
_entity_poly.pdbx_seq_one_letter_code
_entity_poly.pdbx_strand_id
1 'polypeptide(L)'
;MKLNSPLPQPLPKECKKAANIFQSFVDGANNGLDGVIPRSVLENARGFAIFTIFKAGFLFSARAGSGVVIARLHDGSWSCPSAIGIAGLGFGGQAGAEMTDFLIVLNSHAAVRSFMAAGSLTLGGNMSLAVGPLGRNGEASGAVNSSGKMAAMFSYSKTRGLFGGLSLEGSAIVERQDANALAYRSDISVRQLLSGSVDPPEWAQYLIRTIERCTGRPGAHVNWV
;
A
#
# COMPACT_ATOMS: atom_id res chain seq x y z
N MET A 1 9.18 4.00 18.54
CA MET A 1 8.85 4.09 17.09
C MET A 1 8.56 5.53 16.73
N LYS A 2 9.26 6.11 15.74
CA LYS A 2 8.97 7.45 15.21
C LYS A 2 7.57 7.45 14.60
N LEU A 3 6.77 8.48 14.88
CA LEU A 3 5.45 8.67 14.26
C LEU A 3 5.63 9.01 12.78
N ASN A 4 4.95 8.28 11.89
CA ASN A 4 4.88 8.60 10.47
C ASN A 4 3.91 9.76 10.27
N SER A 5 4.29 10.76 9.46
CA SER A 5 3.37 11.86 9.16
C SER A 5 2.29 11.39 8.18
N PRO A 6 0.99 11.59 8.49
CA PRO A 6 -0.09 11.30 7.56
C PRO A 6 -0.18 12.37 6.46
N LEU A 7 0.48 13.52 6.66
CA LEU A 7 0.46 14.64 5.72
C LEU A 7 1.22 14.29 4.44
N PRO A 8 0.66 14.61 3.27
CA PRO A 8 1.32 14.40 1.99
C PRO A 8 2.71 15.06 1.97
N GLN A 9 3.77 14.25 1.83
CA GLN A 9 5.14 14.74 1.66
C GLN A 9 5.60 14.65 0.20
N PRO A 10 6.72 15.30 -0.16
CA PRO A 10 7.40 15.02 -1.42
C PRO A 10 7.73 13.52 -1.56
N LEU A 11 7.64 12.99 -2.78
CA LEU A 11 7.80 11.56 -3.06
C LEU A 11 9.09 10.92 -2.49
N PRO A 12 10.28 11.58 -2.49
CA PRO A 12 11.46 11.03 -1.84
C PRO A 12 11.30 10.77 -0.34
N LYS A 13 10.56 11.62 0.37
CA LYS A 13 10.24 11.41 1.80
C LYS A 13 9.20 10.31 1.97
N GLU A 14 8.20 10.26 1.10
CA GLU A 14 7.21 9.17 1.07
C GLU A 14 7.87 7.81 0.86
N CYS A 15 8.91 7.72 0.01
CA CYS A 15 9.66 6.47 -0.18
C CYS A 15 10.39 6.02 1.08
N LYS A 16 10.98 6.95 1.83
CA LYS A 16 11.60 6.64 3.13
C LYS A 16 10.56 6.20 4.16
N LYS A 17 9.41 6.86 4.22
CA LYS A 17 8.27 6.50 5.07
C LYS A 17 7.78 5.09 4.74
N ALA A 18 7.54 4.81 3.46
CA ALA A 18 7.10 3.52 2.97
C ALA A 18 8.10 2.40 3.27
N ALA A 19 9.40 2.64 3.11
CA ALA A 19 10.43 1.65 3.45
C ALA A 19 10.40 1.28 4.95
N ASN A 20 10.26 2.26 5.83
CA ASN A 20 10.14 2.03 7.27
C ASN A 20 8.86 1.27 7.63
N ILE A 21 7.73 1.61 7.00
CA ILE A 21 6.47 0.89 7.18
C ILE A 21 6.64 -0.56 6.74
N PHE A 22 7.20 -0.79 5.55
CA PHE A 22 7.43 -2.11 4.99
C PHE A 22 8.30 -2.97 5.92
N GLN A 23 9.44 -2.45 6.37
CA GLN A 23 10.31 -3.11 7.35
C GLN A 23 9.55 -3.44 8.62
N SER A 24 8.72 -2.52 9.13
CA SER A 24 7.95 -2.79 10.34
C SER A 24 7.02 -4.01 10.19
N PHE A 25 6.47 -4.27 9.00
CA PHE A 25 5.62 -5.44 8.74
C PHE A 25 6.42 -6.74 8.56
N VAL A 26 7.66 -6.66 8.08
CA VAL A 26 8.49 -7.82 7.75
C VAL A 26 9.45 -8.22 8.88
N ASP A 27 10.02 -7.25 9.60
CA ASP A 27 10.97 -7.49 10.69
C ASP A 27 10.22 -8.05 11.92
N GLY A 28 10.22 -9.37 12.05
CA GLY A 28 9.69 -10.11 13.20
C GLY A 28 10.52 -10.00 14.48
N ALA A 29 11.54 -9.14 14.54
CA ALA A 29 12.45 -9.03 15.69
C ALA A 29 11.79 -8.47 16.96
N ASN A 30 10.56 -7.96 16.90
CA ASN A 30 9.84 -7.42 18.07
C ASN A 30 8.64 -8.25 18.54
N ASN A 31 8.27 -9.35 17.87
CA ASN A 31 7.29 -10.30 18.39
C ASN A 31 7.59 -11.67 17.78
N GLY A 32 8.04 -12.60 18.62
CA GLY A 32 8.48 -13.93 18.21
C GLY A 32 7.40 -14.74 17.50
N LEU A 33 7.88 -15.55 16.56
CA LEU A 33 7.19 -16.56 15.75
C LEU A 33 6.32 -15.94 14.65
N ASP A 34 6.87 -15.99 13.44
CA ASP A 34 6.28 -15.58 12.16
C ASP A 34 6.11 -14.07 11.95
N GLY A 35 6.84 -13.53 10.97
CA GLY A 35 6.56 -12.19 10.45
C GLY A 35 5.07 -12.09 10.09
N VAL A 36 4.47 -10.93 10.35
CA VAL A 36 3.03 -10.66 10.15
C VAL A 36 2.54 -11.06 8.75
N ILE A 37 3.46 -11.09 7.78
CA ILE A 37 3.21 -11.46 6.39
C ILE A 37 3.96 -12.75 6.03
N PRO A 38 3.27 -13.81 5.57
CA PRO A 38 3.93 -15.02 5.08
C PRO A 38 4.91 -14.70 3.94
N ARG A 39 6.10 -15.29 3.95
CA ARG A 39 7.12 -15.07 2.90
C ARG A 39 6.59 -15.35 1.49
N SER A 40 5.75 -16.38 1.34
CA SER A 40 5.14 -16.73 0.06
C SER A 40 4.26 -15.62 -0.53
N VAL A 41 3.65 -14.78 0.31
CA VAL A 41 2.86 -13.61 -0.12
C VAL A 41 3.80 -12.52 -0.65
N LEU A 42 4.92 -12.28 0.01
CA LEU A 42 5.93 -11.30 -0.39
C LEU A 42 6.67 -11.70 -1.68
N GLU A 43 7.06 -12.97 -1.81
CA GLU A 43 7.82 -13.47 -2.96
C GLU A 43 7.01 -13.45 -4.27
N ASN A 44 5.70 -13.71 -4.17
CA ASN A 44 4.78 -13.73 -5.31
C ASN A 44 4.16 -12.37 -5.63
N ALA A 45 4.44 -11.34 -4.83
CA ALA A 45 3.94 -10.00 -5.06
C ALA A 45 4.31 -9.48 -6.46
N ARG A 46 3.34 -8.82 -7.09
CA ARG A 46 3.47 -8.06 -8.34
C ARG A 46 3.40 -6.56 -8.12
N GLY A 47 3.14 -6.13 -6.90
CA GLY A 47 3.21 -4.73 -6.49
C GLY A 47 2.92 -4.59 -5.00
N PHE A 48 3.23 -3.40 -4.49
CA PHE A 48 2.91 -3.00 -3.13
C PHE A 48 2.29 -1.62 -3.15
N ALA A 49 1.25 -1.41 -2.33
CA ALA A 49 0.81 -0.09 -1.94
C ALA A 49 1.06 0.09 -0.44
N ILE A 50 1.78 1.15 -0.10
CA ILE A 50 2.30 1.39 1.24
C ILE A 50 1.95 2.82 1.63
N PHE A 51 1.08 2.99 2.62
CA PHE A 51 0.56 4.31 2.94
C PHE A 51 0.13 4.41 4.41
N THR A 52 0.09 5.64 4.91
CA THR A 52 -0.44 5.96 6.24
C THR A 52 -1.74 6.72 6.07
N ILE A 53 -2.79 6.33 6.81
CA ILE A 53 -4.05 7.06 6.90
C ILE A 53 -4.21 7.58 8.33
N PHE A 54 -4.63 8.82 8.47
CA PHE A 54 -5.21 9.35 9.71
C PHE A 54 -6.72 9.41 9.57
N LYS A 55 -7.44 8.96 10.60
CA LYS A 55 -8.89 8.95 10.66
C LYS A 55 -9.34 9.53 12.00
N ALA A 56 -10.34 10.41 11.97
CA ALA A 56 -10.96 10.95 13.16
C ALA A 56 -12.44 11.22 12.92
N GLY A 57 -13.25 11.09 13.96
CA GLY A 57 -14.68 11.35 13.84
C GLY A 57 -15.49 11.12 15.12
N PHE A 58 -16.70 11.67 15.11
CA PHE A 58 -17.79 11.38 16.04
C PHE A 58 -19.11 11.46 15.26
N LEU A 59 -19.82 10.34 15.13
CA LEU A 59 -20.96 10.12 14.21
C LEU A 59 -20.60 10.23 12.72
N PHE A 60 -19.95 11.30 12.33
CA PHE A 60 -19.27 11.49 11.05
C PHE A 60 -17.76 11.32 11.24
N SER A 61 -17.08 10.74 10.27
CA SER A 61 -15.62 10.63 10.25
C SER A 61 -15.04 11.13 8.94
N ALA A 62 -13.83 11.66 9.03
CA ALA A 62 -13.00 11.98 7.89
C ALA A 62 -11.68 11.23 8.02
N ARG A 63 -11.13 10.84 6.87
CA ARG A 63 -9.81 10.24 6.80
C ARG A 63 -9.02 10.78 5.63
N ALA A 64 -7.73 10.97 5.85
CA ALA A 64 -6.81 11.45 4.85
C ALA A 64 -5.46 10.75 5.05
N GLY A 65 -4.77 10.51 3.95
CA GLY A 65 -3.52 9.77 3.97
C GLY A 65 -2.71 9.94 2.71
N SER A 66 -1.50 9.43 2.78
CA SER A 66 -0.54 9.50 1.68
C SER A 66 0.45 8.35 1.77
N GLY A 67 0.96 7.97 0.61
CA GLY A 67 2.00 6.96 0.52
C GLY A 67 2.46 6.75 -0.90
N VAL A 68 2.89 5.52 -1.18
CA VAL A 68 3.45 5.14 -2.47
C VAL A 68 2.85 3.84 -2.97
N VAL A 69 2.81 3.69 -4.29
CA VAL A 69 2.60 2.43 -4.99
C VAL A 69 3.84 2.10 -5.80
N ILE A 70 4.20 0.82 -5.88
CA ILE A 70 5.31 0.31 -6.69
C ILE A 70 4.92 -1.04 -7.29
N ALA A 71 5.34 -1.29 -8.53
CA ALA A 71 5.01 -2.51 -9.26
C ALA A 71 6.28 -3.32 -9.53
N ARG A 72 6.12 -4.64 -9.60
CA ARG A 72 7.15 -5.53 -10.13
C ARG A 72 7.00 -5.59 -11.63
N LEU A 73 8.09 -5.40 -12.36
CA LEU A 73 8.14 -5.45 -13.82
C LEU A 73 8.25 -6.89 -14.32
N HIS A 74 8.09 -7.07 -15.63
CA HIS A 74 8.12 -8.40 -16.27
C HIS A 74 9.49 -9.06 -16.19
N ASP A 75 10.57 -8.28 -16.16
CA ASP A 75 11.95 -8.74 -15.97
C ASP A 75 12.27 -9.10 -14.51
N GLY A 76 11.31 -8.91 -13.59
CA GLY A 76 11.43 -9.20 -12.18
C GLY A 76 11.98 -8.05 -11.33
N SER A 77 12.43 -6.96 -11.95
CA SER A 77 12.87 -5.73 -11.27
C SER A 77 11.68 -4.93 -10.73
N TRP A 78 11.95 -3.90 -9.92
CA TRP A 78 10.92 -3.00 -9.39
C TRP A 78 10.85 -1.70 -10.18
N SER A 79 9.62 -1.24 -10.42
CA SER A 79 9.34 0.01 -11.12
C SER A 79 9.74 1.24 -10.30
N CYS A 80 9.64 2.42 -10.92
CA CYS A 80 9.61 3.68 -10.17
C CYS A 80 8.41 3.70 -9.20
N PRO A 81 8.57 4.24 -7.97
CA PRO A 81 7.44 4.45 -7.07
C PRO A 81 6.59 5.64 -7.53
N SER A 82 5.27 5.56 -7.34
CA SER A 82 4.34 6.67 -7.59
C SER A 82 3.70 7.11 -6.28
N ALA A 83 3.59 8.43 -6.08
CA ALA A 83 2.88 9.00 -4.94
C ALA A 83 1.37 8.77 -5.08
N ILE A 84 0.74 8.39 -3.97
CA ILE A 84 -0.72 8.25 -3.87
C ILE A 84 -1.25 9.08 -2.70
N GLY A 85 -2.47 9.58 -2.87
CA GLY A 85 -3.25 10.27 -1.85
C GLY A 85 -4.49 9.45 -1.55
N ILE A 86 -4.91 9.47 -0.29
CA ILE A 86 -6.14 8.82 0.17
C ILE A 86 -6.98 9.88 0.85
N ALA A 87 -8.25 9.96 0.47
CA ALA A 87 -9.23 10.80 1.14
C ALA A 87 -10.54 10.03 1.26
N GLY A 88 -11.26 10.22 2.37
CA GLY A 88 -12.51 9.54 2.59
C GLY A 88 -13.35 10.16 3.69
N LEU A 89 -14.63 9.85 3.65
CA LEU A 89 -15.62 10.23 4.65
C LEU A 89 -16.34 8.97 5.11
N GLY A 90 -16.89 9.03 6.31
CA GLY A 90 -17.68 7.95 6.88
C GLY A 90 -18.79 8.46 7.77
N PHE A 91 -19.76 7.59 8.01
CA PHE A 91 -20.87 7.84 8.91
C PHE A 91 -21.24 6.57 9.67
N GLY A 92 -21.61 6.71 10.95
CA GLY A 92 -22.06 5.60 11.79
C GLY A 92 -21.85 5.90 13.27
N GLY A 93 -22.24 4.95 14.14
CA GLY A 93 -22.02 5.04 15.58
C GLY A 93 -20.54 4.85 15.93
N GLN A 94 -19.70 5.80 15.53
CA GLN A 94 -18.24 5.76 15.64
C GLN A 94 -17.72 6.99 16.39
N ALA A 95 -16.63 6.80 17.13
CA ALA A 95 -15.95 7.88 17.84
C ALA A 95 -14.46 7.57 17.98
N GLY A 96 -13.62 8.59 17.79
CA GLY A 96 -12.22 8.56 18.16
C GLY A 96 -11.28 9.10 17.10
N ALA A 97 -9.99 8.79 17.27
CA ALA A 97 -8.94 9.13 16.34
C ALA A 97 -7.88 8.02 16.27
N GLU A 98 -7.50 7.65 15.07
CA GLU A 98 -6.52 6.61 14.79
C GLU A 98 -5.62 6.97 13.61
N MET A 99 -4.41 6.43 13.64
CA MET A 99 -3.44 6.45 12.56
C MET A 99 -3.11 5.01 12.20
N THR A 100 -3.23 4.68 10.92
CA THR A 100 -3.07 3.33 10.41
C THR A 100 -2.05 3.30 9.30
N ASP A 101 -0.98 2.56 9.51
CA ASP A 101 -0.04 2.19 8.45
C ASP A 101 -0.59 0.96 7.72
N PHE A 102 -0.68 1.02 6.40
CA PHE A 102 -1.14 -0.05 5.53
C PHE A 102 -0.01 -0.56 4.63
N LEU A 103 0.06 -1.88 4.48
CA LEU A 103 0.84 -2.58 3.47
C LEU A 103 -0.10 -3.51 2.70
N ILE A 104 -0.37 -3.13 1.45
CA ILE A 104 -1.20 -3.90 0.54
C ILE A 104 -0.29 -4.65 -0.42
N VAL A 105 -0.38 -5.97 -0.40
CA VAL A 105 0.34 -6.85 -1.32
C VAL A 105 -0.56 -7.15 -2.50
N LEU A 106 -0.09 -6.80 -3.70
CA LEU A 106 -0.83 -6.92 -4.96
C LEU A 106 -0.27 -8.13 -5.72
N ASN A 107 -1.03 -9.21 -5.87
CA ASN A 107 -0.50 -10.50 -6.39
C ASN A 107 -0.60 -10.66 -7.91
N SER A 108 -1.13 -9.66 -8.62
CA SER A 108 -1.20 -9.67 -10.09
C SER A 108 -1.05 -8.26 -10.66
N HIS A 109 -0.57 -8.14 -11.89
CA HIS A 109 -0.56 -6.85 -12.59
C HIS A 109 -1.99 -6.29 -12.78
N ALA A 110 -3.00 -7.17 -12.87
CA ALA A 110 -4.40 -6.75 -12.85
C ALA A 110 -4.76 -6.08 -11.51
N ALA A 111 -4.35 -6.66 -10.38
CA ALA A 111 -4.55 -6.05 -9.06
C ALA A 111 -3.84 -4.69 -8.93
N VAL A 112 -2.63 -4.54 -9.47
CA VAL A 112 -1.94 -3.24 -9.52
C VAL A 112 -2.75 -2.19 -10.30
N ARG A 113 -3.23 -2.55 -11.49
CA ARG A 113 -4.07 -1.64 -12.30
C ARG A 113 -5.39 -1.32 -11.61
N SER A 114 -6.04 -2.32 -11.03
CA SER A 114 -7.32 -2.15 -10.34
C SER A 114 -7.17 -1.32 -9.07
N PHE A 115 -6.09 -1.47 -8.31
CA PHE A 115 -5.81 -0.63 -7.14
C PHE A 115 -5.70 0.85 -7.52
N MET A 116 -5.09 1.15 -8.67
CA MET A 116 -4.96 2.52 -9.16
C MET A 116 -6.21 3.07 -9.84
N ALA A 117 -7.10 2.19 -10.33
CA ALA A 117 -8.33 2.57 -11.01
C ALA A 117 -9.54 2.62 -10.07
N ALA A 118 -9.49 1.94 -8.93
CA ALA A 118 -10.60 1.78 -8.02
C ALA A 118 -10.56 2.80 -6.88
N GLY A 119 -11.68 3.50 -6.65
CA GLY A 119 -11.96 4.03 -5.31
C GLY A 119 -12.17 2.86 -4.35
N SER A 120 -11.60 2.91 -3.15
CA SER A 120 -11.78 1.87 -2.14
C SER A 120 -12.97 2.19 -1.22
N LEU A 121 -14.01 1.36 -1.24
CA LEU A 121 -15.13 1.46 -0.30
C LEU A 121 -14.87 0.58 0.93
N THR A 122 -14.50 1.18 2.06
CA THR A 122 -14.25 0.43 3.30
C THR A 122 -15.55 0.29 4.11
N LEU A 123 -15.96 -0.94 4.37
CA LEU A 123 -17.07 -1.24 5.27
C LEU A 123 -16.50 -1.76 6.60
N GLY A 124 -16.55 -0.93 7.64
CA GLY A 124 -16.20 -1.27 9.03
C GLY A 124 -14.70 -1.47 9.31
N GLY A 125 -14.11 -0.56 10.10
CA GLY A 125 -12.94 -0.74 10.99
C GLY A 125 -11.57 -1.16 10.41
N ASN A 126 -11.54 -1.96 9.36
CA ASN A 126 -10.37 -2.43 8.62
C ASN A 126 -10.78 -2.52 7.14
N MET A 127 -9.86 -2.30 6.21
CA MET A 127 -10.14 -2.28 4.77
C MET A 127 -10.65 -3.64 4.27
N SER A 128 -11.97 -3.85 4.31
CA SER A 128 -12.61 -5.16 4.14
C SER A 128 -13.35 -5.31 2.81
N LEU A 129 -13.36 -4.30 1.93
CA LEU A 129 -13.98 -4.41 0.61
C LEU A 129 -13.25 -3.53 -0.40
N ALA A 130 -12.77 -4.11 -1.49
CA ALA A 130 -12.28 -3.35 -2.64
C ALA A 130 -13.40 -3.28 -3.68
N VAL A 131 -14.16 -2.18 -3.69
CA VAL A 131 -15.20 -1.92 -4.70
C VAL A 131 -14.58 -1.22 -5.90
N GLY A 132 -13.84 -1.96 -6.72
CA GLY A 132 -13.35 -1.49 -8.03
C GLY A 132 -14.21 -1.98 -9.19
N PRO A 133 -14.02 -1.48 -10.43
CA PRO A 133 -14.74 -1.94 -11.62
C PRO A 133 -14.28 -3.33 -12.10
N LEU A 134 -14.14 -4.27 -11.17
CA LEU A 134 -14.08 -5.71 -11.43
C LEU A 134 -15.45 -6.25 -11.06
N GLY A 135 -16.17 -6.65 -12.11
CA GLY A 135 -17.61 -6.86 -12.09
C GLY A 135 -18.11 -7.88 -11.06
N ARG A 136 -19.41 -7.73 -10.78
CA ARG A 136 -20.39 -8.82 -10.70
C ARG A 136 -19.78 -10.15 -10.22
N ASN A 137 -19.93 -10.37 -8.92
CA ASN A 137 -19.63 -11.59 -8.12
C ASN A 137 -18.32 -11.52 -7.33
N GLY A 138 -18.45 -11.47 -6.00
CA GLY A 138 -17.45 -12.06 -5.11
C GLY A 138 -16.91 -11.13 -4.05
N GLU A 139 -17.41 -11.34 -2.83
CA GLU A 139 -16.85 -10.93 -1.54
C GLU A 139 -15.33 -11.15 -1.49
N ALA A 140 -14.59 -10.22 -0.91
CA ALA A 140 -13.17 -10.43 -0.61
C ALA A 140 -12.74 -9.62 0.62
N SER A 141 -13.19 -10.08 1.79
CA SER A 141 -12.40 -10.02 3.02
C SER A 141 -12.20 -11.47 3.47
N GLY A 142 -10.96 -11.89 3.64
CA GLY A 142 -10.63 -13.25 4.08
C GLY A 142 -10.10 -14.14 2.96
N ALA A 143 -9.16 -14.99 3.36
CA ALA A 143 -8.39 -15.88 2.51
C ALA A 143 -9.30 -16.75 1.62
N VAL A 144 -8.96 -16.78 0.32
CA VAL A 144 -9.55 -17.63 -0.74
C VAL A 144 -10.96 -17.19 -1.16
N ASN A 145 -11.12 -16.84 -2.43
CA ASN A 145 -12.47 -16.67 -2.99
C ASN A 145 -13.16 -18.03 -3.13
N SER A 146 -14.49 -18.03 -3.28
CA SER A 146 -15.34 -19.23 -3.41
C SER A 146 -15.00 -20.15 -4.60
N SER A 147 -13.96 -19.82 -5.39
CA SER A 147 -13.45 -20.59 -6.53
C SER A 147 -12.03 -21.13 -6.33
N GLY A 148 -11.49 -21.11 -5.11
CA GLY A 148 -10.15 -21.64 -4.81
C GLY A 148 -8.99 -20.81 -5.33
N LYS A 149 -9.23 -19.57 -5.79
CA LYS A 149 -8.16 -18.66 -6.23
C LYS A 149 -7.65 -17.84 -5.04
N MET A 150 -6.33 -17.76 -4.93
CA MET A 150 -5.62 -16.89 -4.00
C MET A 150 -6.11 -15.44 -4.12
N ALA A 151 -6.27 -14.75 -2.99
CA ALA A 151 -6.75 -13.37 -2.96
C ALA A 151 -5.88 -12.48 -3.87
N ALA A 152 -6.55 -11.65 -4.69
CA ALA A 152 -5.86 -10.73 -5.60
C ALA A 152 -5.03 -9.67 -4.86
N MET A 153 -5.45 -9.33 -3.64
CA MET A 153 -4.81 -8.36 -2.75
C MET A 153 -4.85 -8.87 -1.31
N PHE A 154 -3.74 -8.74 -0.59
CA PHE A 154 -3.69 -8.93 0.86
C PHE A 154 -3.46 -7.59 1.55
N SER A 155 -4.27 -7.26 2.55
CA SER A 155 -4.16 -6.01 3.28
C SER A 155 -3.67 -6.27 4.70
N TYR A 156 -2.51 -5.70 5.05
CA TYR A 156 -1.97 -5.71 6.40
C TYR A 156 -1.99 -4.29 6.95
N SER A 157 -2.37 -4.14 8.22
CA SER A 157 -2.46 -2.84 8.87
C SER A 157 -1.84 -2.86 10.27
N LYS A 158 -1.27 -1.72 10.67
CA LYS A 158 -0.86 -1.44 12.04
C LYS A 158 -1.51 -0.14 12.48
N THR A 159 -2.50 -0.26 13.34
CA THR A 159 -3.30 0.86 13.83
C THR A 159 -2.77 1.34 15.18
N ARG A 160 -2.75 2.66 15.36
CA ARG A 160 -2.37 3.34 16.61
C ARG A 160 -3.43 4.38 16.91
N GLY A 161 -3.99 4.36 18.11
CA GLY A 161 -5.02 5.31 18.54
C GLY A 161 -6.18 4.59 19.19
N LEU A 162 -7.26 5.35 19.42
CA LEU A 162 -8.50 4.85 19.98
C LEU A 162 -9.62 5.26 19.05
N PHE A 163 -10.15 4.30 18.31
CA PHE A 163 -11.30 4.47 17.44
C PHE A 163 -12.22 3.27 17.65
N GLY A 164 -13.48 3.52 17.97
CA GLY A 164 -14.45 2.47 18.25
C GLY A 164 -15.77 2.76 17.56
N GLY A 165 -16.49 1.68 17.20
CA GLY A 165 -17.84 1.76 16.67
C GLY A 165 -18.03 1.09 15.32
N LEU A 166 -19.26 1.19 14.82
CA LEU A 166 -19.66 0.68 13.50
C LEU A 166 -19.84 1.86 12.55
N SER A 167 -19.17 1.81 11.40
CA SER A 167 -19.24 2.86 10.40
C SER A 167 -19.19 2.32 8.97
N LEU A 168 -19.92 3.01 8.10
CA LEU A 168 -19.83 2.91 6.66
C LEU A 168 -18.86 3.98 6.16
N GLU A 169 -17.91 3.60 5.32
CA GLU A 169 -16.74 4.41 5.04
C GLU A 169 -16.40 4.44 3.53
N GLY A 170 -16.62 5.57 2.86
CA GLY A 170 -16.17 5.78 1.47
C GLY A 170 -14.77 6.40 1.39
N SER A 171 -13.87 5.82 0.60
CA SER A 171 -12.57 6.44 0.28
C SER A 171 -12.23 6.38 -1.20
N ALA A 172 -11.42 7.34 -1.63
CA ALA A 172 -10.79 7.34 -2.94
C ALA A 172 -9.28 7.30 -2.75
N ILE A 173 -8.62 6.51 -3.58
CA ILE A 173 -7.18 6.54 -3.77
C ILE A 173 -6.94 7.25 -5.09
N VAL A 174 -6.10 8.28 -5.06
CA VAL A 174 -5.79 9.09 -6.24
C VAL A 174 -4.29 9.16 -6.42
N GLU A 175 -3.87 9.27 -7.67
CA GLU A 175 -2.50 9.63 -7.99
C GLU A 175 -2.20 11.06 -7.52
N ARG A 176 -1.04 11.26 -6.88
CA ARG A 176 -0.52 12.59 -6.60
C ARG A 176 0.40 13.04 -7.74
N GLN A 177 -0.21 13.43 -8.86
CA GLN A 177 0.49 13.88 -10.06
C GLN A 177 1.42 15.07 -9.78
N ASP A 178 1.01 15.97 -8.89
CA ASP A 178 1.81 17.09 -8.39
C ASP A 178 3.14 16.62 -7.78
N ALA A 179 3.09 15.62 -6.91
CA ALA A 179 4.26 15.08 -6.21
C ALA A 179 5.15 14.24 -7.13
N ASN A 180 4.53 13.51 -8.06
CA ASN A 180 5.24 12.78 -9.11
C ASN A 180 5.99 13.76 -10.02
N ALA A 181 5.30 14.76 -10.56
CA ALA A 181 5.90 15.74 -11.48
C ALA A 181 7.07 16.49 -10.84
N LEU A 182 6.93 16.90 -9.58
CA LEU A 182 7.99 17.57 -8.84
C LEU A 182 9.23 16.66 -8.63
N ALA A 183 9.01 15.38 -8.31
CA ALA A 183 10.09 14.45 -8.00
C ALA A 183 10.85 13.96 -9.24
N TYR A 184 10.13 13.72 -10.34
CA TYR A 184 10.71 13.27 -11.61
C TYR A 184 11.07 14.41 -12.55
N ARG A 185 10.73 15.67 -12.21
CA ARG A 185 10.95 16.87 -13.02
C ARG A 185 10.32 16.77 -14.42
N SER A 186 9.22 16.04 -14.53
CA SER A 186 8.51 15.79 -15.79
C SER A 186 7.09 15.34 -15.47
N ASP A 187 6.13 15.69 -16.34
CA ASP A 187 4.74 15.27 -16.22
C ASP A 187 4.61 13.80 -16.64
N ILE A 188 4.74 12.90 -15.65
CA ILE A 188 4.75 11.46 -15.84
C ILE A 188 3.62 10.86 -15.01
N SER A 189 2.78 10.10 -15.69
CA SER A 189 1.65 9.39 -15.06
C SER A 189 2.11 8.17 -14.26
N VAL A 190 1.31 7.79 -13.27
CA VAL A 190 1.48 6.53 -12.51
C VAL A 190 1.57 5.31 -13.43
N ARG A 191 0.83 5.31 -14.55
CA ARG A 191 0.90 4.21 -15.52
C ARG A 191 2.30 4.07 -16.10
N GLN A 192 2.95 5.17 -16.47
CA GLN A 192 4.31 5.18 -17.00
C GLN A 192 5.35 4.83 -15.94
N LEU A 193 5.18 5.32 -14.71
CA LEU A 193 6.05 4.98 -13.58
C LEU A 193 6.00 3.48 -13.28
N LEU A 194 4.80 2.90 -13.23
CA LEU A 194 4.57 1.49 -12.90
C LEU A 194 4.85 0.53 -14.07
N SER A 195 4.96 1.03 -15.31
CA SER A 195 5.36 0.23 -16.47
C SER A 195 6.88 0.12 -16.65
N GLY A 196 7.67 0.85 -15.87
CA GLY A 196 9.13 0.86 -16.01
C GLY A 196 9.61 1.74 -17.16
N SER A 197 8.83 2.74 -17.59
CA SER A 197 9.25 3.67 -18.65
C SER A 197 10.29 4.70 -18.19
N VAL A 198 10.60 4.71 -16.89
CA VAL A 198 11.51 5.65 -16.24
C VAL A 198 12.43 4.84 -15.34
N ASP A 199 13.72 5.11 -15.41
CA ASP A 199 14.71 4.48 -14.54
C ASP A 199 14.58 4.97 -13.09
N PRO A 200 14.62 4.07 -12.09
CA PRO A 200 14.52 4.46 -10.70
C PRO A 200 15.62 5.44 -10.26
N PRO A 201 15.27 6.67 -9.84
CA PRO A 201 16.23 7.66 -9.38
C PRO A 201 16.87 7.24 -8.05
N GLU A 202 18.02 7.82 -7.71
CA GLU A 202 18.81 7.46 -6.51
C GLU A 202 17.99 7.48 -5.22
N TRP A 203 17.09 8.47 -5.07
CA TRP A 203 16.24 8.59 -3.87
C TRP A 203 15.22 7.44 -3.73
N ALA A 204 14.82 6.79 -4.83
CA ALA A 204 13.88 5.66 -4.83
C ALA A 204 14.56 4.35 -4.42
N GLN A 205 15.88 4.27 -4.60
CA GLN A 205 16.68 3.05 -4.35
C GLN A 205 16.59 2.56 -2.91
N TYR A 206 16.39 3.45 -1.94
CA TYR A 206 16.21 3.05 -0.55
C TYR A 206 14.96 2.18 -0.34
N LEU A 207 13.84 2.55 -0.98
CA LEU A 207 12.60 1.77 -0.94
C LEU A 207 12.77 0.46 -1.72
N ILE A 208 13.31 0.52 -2.94
CA ILE A 208 13.51 -0.65 -3.81
C ILE A 208 14.37 -1.69 -3.11
N ARG A 209 15.56 -1.31 -2.62
CA ARG A 209 16.45 -2.24 -1.90
C ARG A 209 15.84 -2.81 -0.63
N THR A 210 14.99 -2.03 0.05
CA THR A 210 14.25 -2.53 1.22
C THR A 210 13.27 -3.62 0.82
N ILE A 211 12.48 -3.38 -0.23
CA ILE A 211 11.55 -4.37 -0.76
C ILE A 211 12.31 -5.61 -1.24
N GLU A 212 13.38 -5.45 -2.02
CA GLU A 212 14.21 -6.55 -2.51
C GLU A 212 14.80 -7.38 -1.37
N ARG A 213 15.33 -6.75 -0.32
CA ARG A 213 15.86 -7.47 0.85
C ARG A 213 14.78 -8.31 1.53
N CYS A 214 13.57 -7.80 1.60
CA CYS A 214 12.45 -8.44 2.30
C CYS A 214 11.66 -9.42 1.42
N THR A 215 11.76 -9.33 0.09
CA THR A 215 11.09 -10.19 -0.89
C THR A 215 12.04 -11.14 -1.62
N GLY A 216 13.35 -10.96 -1.40
CA GLY A 216 14.42 -11.68 -2.09
C GLY A 216 14.39 -13.16 -1.78
N ARG A 217 14.46 -13.98 -2.85
CA ARG A 217 14.67 -15.42 -2.75
C ARG A 217 16.04 -15.69 -2.13
N PRO A 218 16.18 -16.63 -1.17
CA PRO A 218 17.49 -17.15 -0.80
C PRO A 218 18.09 -17.83 -2.05
N GLY A 219 19.03 -17.15 -2.73
CA GLY A 219 19.69 -17.69 -3.92
C GLY A 219 20.25 -16.67 -4.92
N ALA A 220 19.88 -15.39 -4.87
CA ALA A 220 20.51 -14.37 -5.70
C ALA A 220 21.82 -13.88 -5.05
N HIS A 221 22.83 -14.75 -4.98
CA HIS A 221 24.20 -14.31 -4.79
C HIS A 221 24.62 -13.51 -6.04
N VAL A 222 24.61 -12.19 -5.93
CA VAL A 222 25.43 -11.33 -6.79
C VAL A 222 26.88 -11.62 -6.43
N ASN A 223 27.56 -12.38 -7.29
CA ASN A 223 29.01 -12.50 -7.25
C ASN A 223 29.60 -11.11 -7.51
N TRP A 224 30.22 -10.52 -6.50
CA TRP A 224 31.15 -9.44 -6.69
C TRP A 224 32.48 -10.07 -7.11
N VAL A 225 32.86 -9.85 -8.37
CA VAL A 225 34.24 -10.00 -8.85
C VAL A 225 34.86 -8.61 -8.86
#